data_AF-A0A944HM56-F1
#
_entry.id   AF-A0A944HM56-F1
#
_cell.length_a   1.000
_cell.length_b   1.000
_cell.length_c   1.000
_cell.angle_alpha   90.00
_cell.angle_beta   90.00
_cell.angle_gamma   90.00
#
_symmetry.space_group_name_H-M   'P 1'
#
loop_
_entity.id
_entity.type
_entity.pdbx_description
1 polymer ?
#
loop_
_entity_poly.entity_id
_entity_poly.type
_entity_poly.pdbx_seq_one_letter_code
_entity_poly.pdbx_strand_id
1 'polypeptide(L)'
;MKPGEPDFLVLEYVTITKDSRTGLVVAIGGTERAADILQRTGGFLTAPGPRGEYHRLPHGLPIEQQRLKATAASHALLCGGHSVHLDPALNALTAPNGERDAALRYLAQLAERASRAESSTEVAEVLTEIAGPASGLLPLTRDVVVRAWIALSPAPDAESAGPDPVADLGNTANALSRAAHRILAARNHAARAPERSTATTPPPSPARQPSAPAPRRR
;
A
#
# COMPACT_ATOMS: atom_id res chain seq x y z
N MET A 1 42.51 -7.73 26.57
CA MET A 1 42.22 -7.53 25.13
C MET A 1 40.71 -7.59 24.96
N LYS A 2 40.06 -6.50 24.54
CA LYS A 2 38.66 -6.54 24.11
C LYS A 2 38.62 -7.15 22.70
N PRO A 3 37.70 -8.07 22.38
CA PRO A 3 37.49 -8.46 20.99
C PRO A 3 37.13 -7.19 20.20
N GLY A 4 37.89 -6.89 19.15
CA GLY A 4 37.62 -5.75 18.28
C GLY A 4 36.25 -5.92 17.64
N GLU A 5 35.54 -4.80 17.43
CA GLU A 5 34.35 -4.79 16.58
C GLU A 5 34.73 -5.37 15.20
N PRO A 6 33.86 -6.19 14.59
CA PRO A 6 34.15 -6.72 13.27
C PRO A 6 34.31 -5.56 12.28
N ASP A 7 35.42 -5.54 11.54
CA ASP A 7 35.56 -4.68 10.38
C ASP A 7 34.52 -5.11 9.34
N PHE A 8 33.43 -4.35 9.25
CA PHE A 8 32.50 -4.48 8.16
C PHE A 8 33.20 -3.93 6.92
N LEU A 9 33.86 -4.82 6.16
CA LEU A 9 34.15 -4.55 4.76
C LEU A 9 32.82 -4.10 4.14
N VAL A 10 32.76 -2.90 3.59
CA VAL A 10 31.58 -2.43 2.84
C VAL A 10 31.44 -3.37 1.65
N LEU A 11 30.66 -4.43 1.84
CA LEU A 11 30.45 -5.50 0.88
C LEU A 11 29.83 -4.85 -0.35
N GLU A 12 30.60 -4.83 -1.42
CA GLU A 12 30.29 -4.12 -2.65
C GLU A 12 28.84 -4.35 -3.08
N TYR A 13 28.15 -3.24 -3.31
CA TYR A 13 26.71 -3.22 -3.50
C TYR A 13 26.36 -3.46 -4.97
N VAL A 14 25.53 -4.48 -5.22
CA VAL A 14 25.00 -4.78 -6.55
C VAL A 14 23.53 -4.36 -6.60
N THR A 15 23.16 -3.57 -7.60
CA THR A 15 21.77 -3.17 -7.83
C THR A 15 21.23 -3.88 -9.06
N ILE A 16 20.18 -4.70 -8.88
CA ILE A 16 19.43 -5.36 -9.95
C ILE A 16 18.07 -4.65 -10.09
N THR A 17 17.86 -3.97 -11.20
CA THR A 17 16.66 -3.16 -11.44
C THR A 17 16.21 -3.23 -12.89
N LYS A 18 14.97 -2.82 -13.17
CA LYS A 18 14.46 -2.66 -14.52
C LYS A 18 14.65 -1.22 -14.97
N ASP A 19 15.44 -1.01 -16.03
CA ASP A 19 15.58 0.30 -16.67
C ASP A 19 14.21 0.74 -17.22
N SER A 20 13.69 1.86 -16.73
CA SER A 20 12.38 2.39 -17.11
C SER A 20 12.33 2.84 -18.57
N ARG A 21 13.48 3.18 -19.17
CA ARG A 21 13.54 3.66 -20.56
C ARG A 21 13.57 2.52 -21.57
N THR A 22 14.30 1.44 -21.27
CA THR A 22 14.49 0.31 -22.20
C THR A 22 13.68 -0.93 -21.83
N GLY A 23 13.16 -0.98 -20.60
CA GLY A 23 12.48 -2.16 -20.05
C GLY A 23 13.43 -3.32 -19.72
N LEU A 24 14.74 -3.12 -19.82
CA LEU A 24 15.74 -4.16 -19.58
C LEU A 24 16.04 -4.32 -18.11
N VAL A 25 16.22 -5.56 -17.67
CA VAL A 25 16.76 -5.85 -16.34
C VAL A 25 18.27 -5.71 -16.39
N VAL A 26 18.80 -4.80 -15.59
CA VAL A 26 20.22 -4.46 -15.51
C VAL A 26 20.73 -4.71 -14.09
N ALA A 27 22.00 -5.11 -14.01
CA ALA A 27 22.76 -5.24 -12.78
C ALA A 27 23.97 -4.31 -12.85
N ILE A 28 24.10 -3.44 -11.84
CA ILE A 28 25.12 -2.38 -11.78
C ILE A 28 25.86 -2.49 -10.45
N GLY A 29 27.19 -2.33 -10.48
CA GLY A 29 28.08 -2.42 -9.32
C GLY A 29 28.59 -3.84 -9.06
N GLY A 30 29.39 -3.98 -8.00
CA GLY A 30 30.05 -5.22 -7.60
C GLY A 30 31.39 -5.48 -8.30
N THR A 31 32.04 -6.56 -7.87
CA THR A 31 33.34 -7.05 -8.35
C THR A 31 33.19 -7.89 -9.62
N GLU A 32 34.31 -8.25 -10.24
CA GLU A 32 34.40 -9.35 -11.21
C GLU A 32 33.79 -10.66 -10.68
N ARG A 33 33.88 -10.94 -9.38
CA ARG A 33 33.23 -12.11 -8.76
C ARG A 33 31.70 -12.00 -8.81
N ALA A 34 31.14 -10.81 -8.59
CA ALA A 34 29.71 -10.58 -8.73
C ALA A 34 29.26 -10.71 -10.19
N ALA A 35 30.06 -10.19 -11.13
CA ALA A 35 29.85 -10.35 -12.58
C ALA A 35 29.76 -11.84 -12.97
N ASP A 36 30.67 -12.66 -12.46
CA ASP A 36 30.72 -14.10 -12.74
C ASP A 36 29.48 -14.83 -12.17
N ILE A 37 29.04 -14.47 -10.96
CA ILE A 37 27.79 -14.99 -10.36
C ILE A 37 26.56 -14.59 -11.20
N LEU A 38 26.49 -13.32 -11.62
CA LEU A 38 25.40 -12.79 -12.46
C LEU A 38 25.29 -13.54 -13.79
N GLN A 39 26.42 -13.83 -14.44
CA GLN A 39 26.47 -14.55 -15.70
C GLN A 39 26.07 -16.03 -15.53
N ARG A 40 26.65 -16.73 -14.55
CA ARG A 40 26.39 -18.18 -14.38
C ARG A 40 24.99 -18.50 -13.87
N THR A 41 24.51 -17.76 -12.87
CA THR A 41 23.24 -18.09 -12.19
C THR A 41 22.07 -17.33 -12.78
N GLY A 42 22.25 -16.03 -13.05
CA GLY A 42 21.19 -15.18 -13.59
C GLY A 42 21.07 -15.27 -15.12
N GLY A 43 22.15 -15.66 -15.82
CA GLY A 43 22.22 -15.56 -17.28
C GLY A 43 22.29 -14.11 -17.75
N PHE A 44 22.85 -13.21 -16.94
CA PHE A 44 23.14 -11.85 -17.37
C PHE A 44 24.27 -11.88 -18.39
N LEU A 45 24.24 -10.93 -19.32
CA LEU A 45 25.24 -10.70 -20.35
C LEU A 45 25.96 -9.40 -20.05
N THR A 46 27.28 -9.38 -20.25
CA THR A 46 28.07 -8.15 -20.21
C THR A 46 27.71 -7.27 -21.40
N ALA A 47 27.52 -5.98 -21.15
CA ALA A 47 27.19 -4.99 -22.16
C ALA A 47 28.04 -3.72 -21.95
N PRO A 48 28.51 -3.08 -23.04
CA PRO A 48 29.27 -1.84 -22.95
C PRO A 48 28.37 -0.69 -22.53
N GLY A 49 28.79 0.09 -21.53
CA GLY A 49 28.06 1.26 -21.02
C GLY A 49 28.94 2.51 -20.92
N PRO A 50 28.32 3.70 -20.83
CA PRO A 50 29.04 4.98 -20.80
C PRO A 50 29.89 5.20 -19.54
N ARG A 51 29.72 4.36 -18.51
CA ARG A 51 30.46 4.42 -17.23
C ARG A 51 31.25 3.12 -16.96
N GLY A 52 31.49 2.32 -18.00
CA GLY A 52 32.06 0.99 -17.89
C GLY A 52 31.06 -0.11 -18.27
N GLU A 53 31.53 -1.35 -18.21
CA GLU A 53 30.70 -2.52 -18.48
C GLU A 53 29.60 -2.66 -17.42
N TYR A 54 28.41 -3.05 -17.87
CA TYR A 54 27.30 -3.41 -16.98
C TYR A 54 26.72 -4.74 -17.42
N HIS A 55 25.91 -5.33 -16.55
CA HIS A 55 25.32 -6.63 -16.79
C HIS A 55 23.84 -6.47 -17.08
N ARG A 56 23.30 -7.21 -18.03
CA ARG A 56 21.85 -7.17 -18.33
C ARG A 56 21.31 -8.52 -18.75
N LEU A 57 20.03 -8.76 -18.51
CA LEU A 57 19.37 -9.92 -19.08
C LEU A 57 19.22 -9.80 -20.61
N PRO A 58 19.11 -10.92 -21.33
CA PRO A 58 18.77 -10.95 -22.75
C PRO A 58 17.50 -10.16 -23.08
N HIS A 59 17.46 -9.59 -24.29
CA HIS A 59 16.26 -8.96 -24.82
C HIS A 59 15.15 -10.00 -25.05
N GLY A 60 13.89 -9.58 -24.96
CA GLY A 60 12.74 -10.41 -25.32
C GLY A 60 12.40 -11.53 -24.33
N LEU A 61 13.07 -11.59 -23.17
CA LEU A 61 12.71 -12.55 -22.12
C LEU A 61 11.29 -12.26 -21.59
N PRO A 62 10.43 -13.28 -21.41
CA PRO A 62 9.16 -13.13 -20.73
C PRO A 62 9.33 -12.58 -19.31
N ILE A 63 8.38 -11.77 -18.84
CA ILE A 63 8.46 -11.08 -17.52
C ILE A 63 8.72 -12.07 -16.39
N GLU A 64 8.00 -13.18 -16.33
CA GLU A 64 8.19 -14.19 -15.28
C GLU A 64 9.59 -14.81 -15.32
N GLN A 65 10.16 -15.00 -16.51
CA GLN A 65 11.52 -15.51 -16.65
C GLN A 65 12.57 -14.46 -16.24
N GLN A 66 12.31 -13.18 -16.51
CA GLN A 66 13.15 -12.08 -15.99
C GLN A 66 13.17 -12.08 -14.46
N ARG A 67 11.99 -12.21 -13.84
CA ARG A 67 11.83 -12.24 -12.38
C ARG A 67 12.56 -13.42 -11.74
N LEU A 68 12.34 -14.63 -12.25
CA LEU A 68 13.01 -15.83 -11.76
C LEU A 68 14.53 -15.70 -11.84
N LYS A 69 15.06 -15.23 -12.98
CA LYS A 69 16.50 -15.05 -13.19
C LYS A 69 17.09 -13.96 -12.30
N ALA A 70 16.43 -12.81 -12.18
CA ALA A 70 16.87 -11.72 -11.32
C ALA A 70 16.85 -12.12 -9.83
N THR A 71 15.84 -12.87 -9.41
CA THR A 71 15.71 -13.39 -8.04
C THR A 71 16.79 -14.42 -7.73
N ALA A 72 16.99 -15.39 -8.63
CA ALA A 72 18.04 -16.40 -8.48
C ALA A 72 19.45 -15.76 -8.43
N ALA A 73 19.69 -14.76 -9.28
CA ALA A 73 20.94 -14.01 -9.29
C ALA A 73 21.15 -13.24 -7.98
N SER A 74 20.12 -12.53 -7.51
CA SER A 74 20.15 -11.81 -6.23
C SER A 74 20.45 -12.75 -5.07
N HIS A 75 19.79 -13.89 -5.00
CA HIS A 75 20.03 -14.89 -3.96
C HIS A 75 21.46 -15.44 -4.02
N ALA A 76 21.97 -15.76 -5.21
CA ALA A 76 23.33 -16.26 -5.37
C ALA A 76 24.39 -15.22 -4.99
N LEU A 77 24.16 -13.94 -5.29
CA LEU A 77 25.02 -12.85 -4.88
C LEU A 77 25.01 -12.67 -3.35
N LEU A 78 23.84 -12.73 -2.72
CA LEU A 78 23.72 -12.70 -1.26
C LEU A 78 24.46 -13.87 -0.60
N CYS A 79 24.31 -15.09 -1.12
CA CYS A 79 25.08 -16.26 -0.66
C CYS A 79 26.59 -16.11 -0.91
N GLY A 80 26.97 -15.37 -1.94
CA GLY A 80 28.36 -15.01 -2.24
C GLY A 80 28.95 -13.95 -1.31
N GLY A 81 28.16 -13.41 -0.38
CA GLY A 81 28.57 -12.36 0.56
C GLY A 81 28.43 -10.95 -0.01
N HIS A 82 27.71 -10.74 -1.11
CA HIS A 82 27.47 -9.41 -1.66
C HIS A 82 26.24 -8.75 -1.03
N SER A 83 26.25 -7.42 -0.92
CA SER A 83 25.04 -6.66 -0.60
C SER A 83 24.25 -6.43 -1.89
N VAL A 84 22.97 -6.79 -1.92
CA VAL A 84 22.17 -6.73 -3.15
C VAL A 84 20.89 -5.96 -2.95
N HIS A 85 20.62 -5.03 -3.85
CA HIS A 85 19.27 -4.49 -4.06
C HIS A 85 18.62 -5.22 -5.23
N LEU A 86 17.49 -5.85 -4.97
CA LEU A 86 16.61 -6.37 -6.02
C LEU A 86 15.35 -5.50 -6.05
N ASP A 87 15.07 -4.91 -7.21
CA ASP A 87 13.80 -4.25 -7.46
C ASP A 87 12.63 -5.18 -7.10
N PRO A 88 11.69 -4.75 -6.21
CA PRO A 88 10.58 -5.59 -5.78
C PRO A 88 9.74 -6.17 -6.91
N ALA A 89 9.60 -5.45 -8.04
CA ALA A 89 8.88 -5.94 -9.20
C ALA A 89 9.57 -7.13 -9.88
N LEU A 90 10.89 -7.28 -9.68
CA LEU A 90 11.70 -8.39 -10.18
C LEU A 90 11.77 -9.56 -9.21
N ASN A 91 11.34 -9.38 -7.96
CA ASN A 91 11.35 -10.45 -6.97
C ASN A 91 10.22 -11.47 -7.26
N ALA A 92 10.60 -12.68 -7.65
CA ALA A 92 9.70 -13.80 -7.93
C ALA A 92 9.16 -14.44 -6.63
N LEU A 93 9.82 -14.23 -5.49
CA LEU A 93 9.31 -14.65 -4.19
C LEU A 93 8.21 -13.71 -3.68
N THR A 94 8.14 -12.49 -4.22
CA THR A 94 7.02 -11.57 -3.98
C THR A 94 5.90 -11.92 -4.97
N ALA A 95 4.70 -12.22 -4.46
CA ALA A 95 3.55 -12.46 -5.34
C ALA A 95 3.31 -11.25 -6.26
N PRO A 96 3.10 -11.43 -7.59
CA PRO A 96 2.90 -10.34 -8.55
C PRO A 96 1.82 -9.33 -8.13
N ASN A 97 0.81 -9.81 -7.41
CA ASN A 97 -0.30 -9.02 -6.90
C ASN A 97 -0.33 -8.97 -5.37
N GLY A 98 0.74 -9.37 -4.67
CA GLY A 98 0.70 -9.50 -3.20
C GLY A 98 0.27 -8.22 -2.49
N GLU A 99 0.73 -7.06 -2.97
CA GLU A 99 0.33 -5.74 -2.48
C GLU A 99 -1.12 -5.40 -2.85
N ARG A 100 -1.53 -5.70 -4.08
CA ARG A 100 -2.93 -5.52 -4.52
C ARG A 100 -3.89 -6.38 -3.71
N ASP A 101 -3.55 -7.64 -3.49
CA ASP A 101 -4.35 -8.60 -2.72
C ASP A 101 -4.36 -8.24 -1.23
N ALA A 102 -3.26 -7.69 -0.71
CA ALA A 102 -3.23 -7.12 0.64
C ALA A 102 -4.14 -5.89 0.75
N ALA A 103 -4.10 -4.98 -0.23
CA ALA A 103 -4.97 -3.79 -0.27
C ALA A 103 -6.46 -4.17 -0.39
N LEU A 104 -6.80 -5.15 -1.24
CA LEU A 104 -8.17 -5.65 -1.37
C LEU A 104 -8.66 -6.35 -0.10
N ARG A 105 -7.81 -7.15 0.56
CA ARG A 105 -8.14 -7.75 1.86
C ARG A 105 -8.33 -6.69 2.94
N TYR A 106 -7.49 -5.66 2.96
CA TYR A 106 -7.61 -4.54 3.89
C TYR A 106 -8.94 -3.78 3.69
N LEU A 107 -9.32 -3.50 2.43
CA LEU A 107 -10.63 -2.93 2.11
C LEU A 107 -11.79 -3.80 2.58
N ALA A 108 -11.71 -5.13 2.38
CA ALA A 108 -12.73 -6.05 2.87
C ALA A 108 -12.82 -6.05 4.41
N GLN A 109 -11.68 -5.98 5.11
CA GLN A 109 -11.63 -5.86 6.56
C GLN A 109 -12.24 -4.55 7.06
N LEU A 110 -12.01 -3.43 6.36
CA LEU A 110 -12.65 -2.15 6.71
C LEU A 110 -14.18 -2.21 6.56
N ALA A 111 -14.67 -2.83 5.48
CA ALA A 111 -16.10 -3.03 5.29
C ALA A 111 -16.71 -3.88 6.42
N GLU A 112 -16.03 -4.96 6.81
CA GLU A 112 -16.47 -5.83 7.89
C GLU A 112 -16.42 -5.14 9.27
N ARG A 113 -15.39 -4.32 9.52
CA ARG A 113 -15.32 -3.48 10.74
C ARG A 113 -16.47 -2.48 10.78
N ALA A 114 -16.82 -1.88 9.65
CA ALA A 114 -17.97 -0.98 9.57
C ALA A 114 -19.28 -1.69 9.89
N SER A 115 -19.49 -2.92 9.39
CA SER A 115 -20.71 -3.69 9.65
C SER A 115 -20.81 -4.23 11.08
N ARG A 116 -19.68 -4.47 11.74
CA ARG A 116 -19.62 -4.93 13.13
C ARG A 116 -19.50 -3.81 14.16
N ALA A 117 -19.40 -2.56 13.74
CA ALA A 117 -19.25 -1.44 14.66
C ALA A 117 -20.48 -1.33 15.58
N GLU A 118 -20.26 -1.45 16.89
CA GLU A 118 -21.28 -1.32 17.93
C GLU A 118 -21.39 0.13 18.43
N SER A 119 -20.36 0.94 18.17
CA SER A 119 -20.30 2.33 18.60
C SER A 119 -20.11 3.32 17.44
N SER A 120 -20.57 4.56 17.66
CA SER A 120 -20.33 5.68 16.74
C SER A 120 -18.83 6.04 16.63
N THR A 121 -18.04 5.75 17.67
CA THR A 121 -16.59 5.91 17.69
C THR A 121 -15.91 4.95 16.73
N GLU A 122 -16.28 3.66 16.73
CA GLU A 122 -15.74 2.66 15.79
C GLU A 122 -16.09 3.00 14.33
N VAL A 123 -17.31 3.48 14.08
CA VAL A 123 -17.68 4.00 12.76
C VAL A 123 -16.80 5.20 12.39
N ALA A 124 -16.56 6.13 13.32
CA ALA A 124 -15.72 7.29 13.08
C ALA A 124 -14.26 6.91 12.74
N GLU A 125 -13.71 5.87 13.36
CA GLU A 125 -12.38 5.35 13.01
C GLU A 125 -12.33 4.80 11.59
N VAL A 126 -13.31 3.97 11.19
CA VAL A 126 -13.36 3.44 9.82
C VAL A 126 -13.50 4.58 8.79
N LEU A 127 -14.34 5.58 9.07
CA LEU A 127 -14.46 6.75 8.19
C LEU A 127 -13.18 7.58 8.13
N THR A 128 -12.36 7.60 9.20
CA THR A 128 -11.02 8.21 9.18
C THR A 128 -10.06 7.46 8.27
N GLU A 129 -10.07 6.13 8.25
CA GLU A 129 -9.23 5.34 7.32
C GLU A 129 -9.62 5.59 5.85
N ILE A 130 -10.90 5.81 5.57
CA ILE A 130 -11.39 6.05 4.20
C ILE A 130 -11.06 7.47 3.71
N ALA A 131 -11.27 8.48 4.56
CA ALA A 131 -11.28 9.88 4.14
C ALA A 131 -10.21 10.77 4.79
N GLY A 132 -9.32 10.20 5.62
CA GLY A 132 -8.23 10.92 6.25
C GLY A 132 -7.43 11.76 5.24
N PRO A 133 -7.11 13.03 5.52
CA PRO A 133 -6.68 13.99 4.50
C PRO A 133 -5.34 13.66 3.83
N ALA A 134 -4.42 13.00 4.53
CA ALA A 134 -3.08 12.70 4.02
C ALA A 134 -2.92 11.22 3.59
N SER A 135 -3.53 10.29 4.31
CA SER A 135 -3.34 8.85 4.15
C SER A 135 -4.63 8.08 3.90
N GLY A 136 -5.77 8.77 3.76
CA GLY A 136 -7.05 8.14 3.49
C GLY A 136 -7.11 7.52 2.10
N LEU A 137 -7.86 6.44 1.98
CA LEU A 137 -8.00 5.69 0.73
C LEU A 137 -8.57 6.54 -0.42
N LEU A 138 -9.53 7.44 -0.14
CA LEU A 138 -10.09 8.33 -1.15
C LEU A 138 -9.09 9.39 -1.66
N PRO A 139 -8.36 10.12 -0.80
CA PRO A 139 -7.26 10.98 -1.26
C PRO A 139 -6.19 10.25 -2.08
N LEU A 140 -5.75 9.05 -1.65
CA LEU A 140 -4.78 8.26 -2.40
C LEU A 140 -5.31 7.86 -3.79
N THR A 141 -6.57 7.42 -3.87
CA THR A 141 -7.22 7.09 -5.15
C THR A 141 -7.34 8.33 -6.04
N ARG A 142 -7.68 9.48 -5.47
CA ARG A 142 -7.76 10.75 -6.18
C ARG A 142 -6.40 11.13 -6.78
N ASP A 143 -5.31 10.95 -6.06
CA ASP A 143 -3.97 11.26 -6.55
C ASP A 143 -3.56 10.37 -7.72
N VAL A 144 -3.93 9.08 -7.72
CA VAL A 144 -3.72 8.19 -8.86
C VAL A 144 -4.50 8.70 -10.09
N VAL A 145 -5.77 9.06 -9.92
CA VAL A 145 -6.61 9.58 -11.01
C VAL A 145 -6.07 10.90 -11.55
N VAL A 146 -5.62 11.82 -10.69
CA VAL A 146 -5.02 13.10 -11.11
C VAL A 146 -3.72 12.88 -11.88
N ARG A 147 -2.84 11.98 -11.43
CA ARG A 147 -1.60 11.67 -12.14
C ARG A 147 -1.88 11.05 -13.51
N ALA A 148 -2.86 10.15 -13.59
CA ALA A 148 -3.31 9.57 -14.85
C ALA A 148 -3.89 10.64 -15.79
N TRP A 149 -4.71 11.54 -15.26
CA TRP A 149 -5.27 12.67 -16.00
C TRP A 149 -4.18 13.58 -16.57
N ILE A 150 -3.18 13.97 -15.75
CA ILE A 150 -2.04 14.79 -16.19
C ILE A 150 -1.24 14.07 -17.27
N ALA A 151 -1.01 12.77 -17.13
CA ALA A 151 -0.26 11.98 -18.11
C ALA A 151 -0.99 11.82 -19.46
N LEU A 152 -2.33 11.86 -19.44
CA LEU A 152 -3.17 11.71 -20.64
C LEU A 152 -3.57 13.05 -21.27
N SER A 153 -3.48 14.16 -20.53
CA SER A 153 -3.86 15.48 -21.04
C SER A 153 -2.86 15.92 -22.12
N PRO A 154 -3.28 16.14 -23.37
CA PRO A 154 -2.39 16.63 -24.42
C PRO A 154 -1.93 18.06 -24.14
N ALA A 155 -0.87 18.49 -24.84
CA ALA A 155 -0.48 19.89 -24.91
C ALA A 155 -1.65 20.75 -25.44
N PRO A 156 -1.75 22.05 -25.05
CA PRO A 156 -2.96 22.87 -25.19
C PRO A 156 -3.48 23.16 -26.61
N ASP A 157 -2.90 22.58 -27.66
CA ASP A 157 -3.24 22.85 -29.07
C ASP A 157 -4.08 21.74 -29.74
N ALA A 158 -4.52 20.72 -29.01
CA ALA A 158 -5.36 19.65 -29.56
C ALA A 158 -6.85 20.00 -29.41
N GLU A 159 -7.44 20.62 -30.44
CA GLU A 159 -8.90 20.74 -30.57
C GLU A 159 -9.54 19.35 -30.67
N SER A 160 -10.16 18.90 -29.58
CA SER A 160 -10.98 17.68 -29.58
C SER A 160 -12.46 18.05 -29.61
N ALA A 161 -13.12 17.74 -30.71
CA ALA A 161 -14.58 17.83 -30.85
C ALA A 161 -15.23 16.52 -30.35
N GLY A 162 -15.57 16.48 -29.06
CA GLY A 162 -16.31 15.39 -28.41
C GLY A 162 -16.27 15.48 -26.88
N PRO A 163 -17.12 14.74 -26.14
CA PRO A 163 -16.95 14.60 -24.70
C PRO A 163 -15.57 14.00 -24.46
N ASP A 164 -14.68 14.79 -23.86
CA ASP A 164 -13.30 14.37 -23.62
C ASP A 164 -13.24 13.40 -22.44
N PRO A 165 -13.00 12.09 -22.66
CA PRO A 165 -12.88 11.12 -21.56
C PRO A 165 -11.72 11.44 -20.62
N VAL A 166 -10.75 12.25 -21.06
CA VAL A 166 -9.67 12.75 -20.22
C VAL A 166 -10.19 13.83 -19.27
N ALA A 167 -11.05 14.74 -19.72
CA ALA A 167 -11.73 15.71 -18.86
C ALA A 167 -12.60 15.06 -17.77
N ASP A 168 -13.20 13.89 -18.05
CA ASP A 168 -13.97 13.12 -17.06
C ASP A 168 -13.12 12.58 -15.90
N LEU A 169 -11.82 12.35 -16.11
CA LEU A 169 -10.91 12.00 -15.02
C LEU A 169 -10.73 13.17 -14.04
N GLY A 170 -10.66 14.40 -14.54
CA GLY A 170 -10.64 15.61 -13.70
C GLY A 170 -11.92 15.75 -12.87
N ASN A 171 -13.08 15.50 -13.49
CA ASN A 171 -14.38 15.49 -12.79
C ASN A 171 -14.44 14.40 -11.71
N THR A 172 -13.90 13.21 -12.00
CA THR A 172 -13.82 12.07 -11.07
C THR A 172 -12.92 12.38 -9.89
N ALA A 173 -11.74 12.95 -10.12
CA ALA A 173 -10.84 13.39 -9.05
C ALA A 173 -11.51 14.40 -8.11
N ASN A 174 -12.24 15.37 -8.66
CA ASN A 174 -13.01 16.35 -7.88
C ASN A 174 -14.15 15.69 -7.10
N ALA A 175 -14.82 14.69 -7.68
CA ALA A 175 -15.86 13.93 -6.98
C ALA A 175 -15.31 13.13 -5.80
N LEU A 176 -14.13 12.49 -5.95
CA LEU A 176 -13.43 11.80 -4.87
C LEU A 176 -13.05 12.75 -3.73
N SER A 177 -12.53 13.94 -4.05
CA SER A 177 -12.24 14.97 -3.04
C SER A 177 -13.52 15.40 -2.30
N ARG A 178 -14.63 15.65 -3.00
CA ARG A 178 -15.91 16.00 -2.35
C ARG A 178 -16.45 14.87 -1.48
N ALA A 179 -16.31 13.62 -1.92
CA ALA A 179 -16.72 12.45 -1.15
C ALA A 179 -15.92 12.34 0.15
N ALA A 180 -14.59 12.52 0.10
CA ALA A 180 -13.74 12.53 1.30
C ALA A 180 -14.18 13.60 2.30
N HIS A 181 -14.44 14.84 1.84
CA HIS A 181 -14.94 15.90 2.72
C HIS A 181 -16.28 15.56 3.38
N ARG A 182 -17.22 14.98 2.63
CA ARG A 182 -18.53 14.55 3.18
C ARG A 182 -18.38 13.43 4.21
N ILE A 183 -17.48 12.48 3.96
CA ILE A 183 -17.19 11.40 4.90
C ILE A 183 -16.54 11.94 6.19
N LEU A 184 -15.61 12.88 6.09
CA LEU A 184 -15.03 13.52 7.27
C LEU A 184 -16.09 14.30 8.08
N ALA A 185 -17.04 14.95 7.41
CA ALA A 185 -18.16 15.60 8.09
C ALA A 185 -19.05 14.58 8.83
N ALA A 186 -19.38 13.46 8.19
CA ALA A 186 -20.13 12.36 8.81
C ALA A 186 -19.36 11.75 10.00
N ARG A 187 -18.05 11.54 9.86
CA ARG A 187 -17.15 11.10 10.93
C ARG A 187 -17.20 12.02 12.13
N ASN A 188 -17.07 13.33 11.89
CA ASN A 188 -17.11 14.32 12.96
C ASN A 188 -18.48 14.41 13.64
N HIS A 189 -19.56 14.11 12.92
CA HIS A 189 -20.89 13.97 13.49
C HIS A 189 -20.99 12.70 14.36
N ALA A 190 -20.54 11.54 13.86
CA ALA A 190 -20.53 10.28 14.60
C ALA A 190 -19.71 10.38 15.90
N ALA A 191 -18.53 10.99 15.86
CA ALA A 191 -17.69 11.22 17.03
C ALA A 191 -18.31 12.13 18.10
N ARG A 192 -19.36 12.89 17.76
CA ARG A 192 -20.11 13.75 18.70
C ARG A 192 -21.41 13.11 19.19
N ALA A 193 -21.81 11.97 18.62
CA ALA A 193 -23.03 11.30 19.04
C ALA A 193 -22.80 10.64 20.40
N PRO A 194 -23.70 10.83 21.38
CA PRO A 194 -23.61 10.12 22.66
C PRO A 194 -23.65 8.62 22.41
N GLU A 195 -22.85 7.85 23.17
CA GLU A 195 -22.89 6.39 23.12
C GLU A 195 -24.34 5.93 23.27
N ARG A 196 -24.77 4.99 22.42
CA ARG A 196 -26.05 4.33 22.59
C ARG A 196 -26.00 3.58 23.92
N SER A 197 -26.49 4.20 24.99
CA SER A 197 -26.81 3.50 26.23
C SER A 197 -27.68 2.32 25.87
N THR A 198 -27.15 1.12 26.02
CA THR A 198 -27.95 -0.09 26.14
C THR A 198 -28.98 0.19 27.23
N ALA A 199 -30.24 -0.01 26.88
CA ALA A 199 -31.38 0.34 27.73
C ALA A 199 -31.14 -0.16 29.16
N THR A 200 -31.13 0.78 30.10
CA THR A 200 -31.11 0.54 31.53
C THR A 200 -32.29 -0.38 31.85
N THR A 201 -32.00 -1.59 32.32
CA THR A 201 -32.95 -2.40 33.05
C THR A 201 -33.61 -1.51 34.11
N PRO A 202 -34.95 -1.35 34.13
CA PRO A 202 -35.59 -0.54 35.15
C PRO A 202 -35.27 -1.16 36.53
N PRO A 203 -35.01 -0.35 37.56
CA PRO A 203 -34.77 -0.89 38.90
C PRO A 203 -35.99 -1.70 39.35
N PRO A 204 -35.80 -2.83 40.06
CA PRO A 204 -36.92 -3.59 40.59
C PRO A 204 -37.77 -2.68 41.47
N SER A 205 -39.06 -2.58 41.17
CA SER A 205 -40.01 -1.84 41.98
C SER A 205 -39.95 -2.31 43.43
N PRO A 206 -39.85 -1.42 44.43
CA PRO A 206 -39.93 -1.86 45.82
C PRO A 206 -41.29 -2.51 46.04
N ALA A 207 -41.26 -3.73 46.58
CA ALA A 207 -42.44 -4.47 46.96
C ALA A 207 -43.33 -3.60 47.85
N ARG A 208 -44.60 -3.49 47.44
CA ARG A 208 -45.67 -2.80 48.16
C ARG A 208 -45.79 -3.43 49.55
N GLN A 209 -45.33 -2.73 50.59
CA GLN A 209 -45.54 -3.17 51.97
C GLN A 209 -47.04 -3.27 52.25
N PRO A 210 -47.52 -4.37 52.86
CA PRO A 210 -48.91 -4.48 53.27
C PRO A 210 -49.22 -3.45 54.36
N SER A 211 -50.24 -2.63 54.13
CA SER A 211 -50.75 -1.65 55.07
C SER A 211 -51.18 -2.31 56.39
N ALA A 212 -50.63 -1.85 57.50
CA ALA A 212 -51.10 -2.23 58.84
C ALA A 212 -52.53 -1.70 59.07
N PRO A 213 -53.41 -2.46 59.75
CA PRO A 213 -54.77 -2.02 60.02
C PRO A 213 -54.80 -0.94 61.11
N ALA A 214 -55.62 0.08 60.91
CA ALA A 214 -55.86 1.16 61.86
C ALA A 214 -56.52 0.66 63.16
N PRO A 215 -56.17 1.23 64.33
CA PRO A 215 -56.82 0.88 65.59
C PRO A 215 -58.24 1.46 65.64
N ARG A 216 -59.24 0.58 65.80
CA ARG A 216 -60.61 0.95 66.13
C ARG A 216 -60.66 1.51 67.57
N ARG A 217 -61.12 2.75 67.71
CA ARG A 217 -61.62 3.30 68.98
C ARG A 217 -63.00 2.69 69.28
N ARG A 218 -63.11 1.93 70.36
CA ARG A 218 -64.14 2.08 71.41
C ARG A 218 -63.85 1.16 72.57
#